data_AF-A0AAW7FXQ3-F1
#
_entry.id   AF-A0AAW7FXQ3-F1
#
_cell.length_a   1.000
_cell.length_b   1.000
_cell.length_c   1.000
_cell.angle_alpha   90.00
_cell.angle_beta   90.00
_cell.angle_gamma   90.00
#
_symmetry.space_group_name_H-M   'P 1'
#
loop_
_entity.id
_entity.type
_entity.pdbx_description
1 polymer ?
#
loop_
_entity_poly.entity_id
_entity_poly.type
_entity_poly.pdbx_seq_one_letter_code
_entity_poly.pdbx_strand_id
1 'polypeptide(L)'
;MTAKGLPKCPVEGYFTVDILGQGGNGDVTLIENKETSERVALKVLRTVRDDTYNRFKNEIKIVTECGIDGVMPIIQYNLPEKTQDSKPWYTMPLAIPFTEVIQEKDFLEIVTLFIPLIETIENLHNNNIFHRDIKPENFLYYQDRVFLTDFGLVKFPESPQLTPERRDIGAKFTMAPEMRREAYKSEGSSADVYSLAKSLWISLTKTPLGFDGQYVKGSVISLSNYENNSYLTPLEDLLQSATDNLPSKRPSIKEFKQKIQEWIELNRDFKKRNLTEWLEVQNILFPVGTPSHTEWYDLDSIIRVLKLIAVRKSLNHMFYPSGGGNDLTDVASAGEHGFMELRISDQCAEILKPKKLCFESFGHDPEWNYFWLEADEIEPTNITSHLSHGNFDEYLTELSPAEYVGPEAWEMGEYNEQPLPETARSISRYIKGAFVFFSKASKYNATSSTYDAWQNQGEENFRKLIKRAAEHFRKQK
;
A
#
# COMPACT_ATOMS: atom_id res chain seq x y z
N MET A 1 11.85 -11.40 -43.75
CA MET A 1 10.65 -10.55 -43.73
C MET A 1 9.61 -11.14 -44.65
N THR A 2 8.34 -11.19 -44.23
CA THR A 2 7.18 -11.47 -45.10
C THR A 2 6.89 -10.24 -45.97
N ALA A 3 5.93 -10.34 -46.90
CA ALA A 3 5.47 -9.20 -47.69
C ALA A 3 4.94 -8.02 -46.83
N LYS A 4 4.60 -8.28 -45.56
CA LYS A 4 4.17 -7.27 -44.57
C LYS A 4 5.29 -6.80 -43.64
N GLY A 5 6.56 -7.17 -43.89
CA GLY A 5 7.67 -6.80 -43.03
C GLY A 5 7.77 -7.58 -41.70
N LEU A 6 7.04 -8.68 -41.55
CA LEU A 6 7.08 -9.52 -40.34
C LEU A 6 8.21 -10.58 -40.42
N PRO A 7 8.74 -11.07 -39.28
CA PRO A 7 9.66 -12.22 -39.28
C PRO A 7 9.03 -13.45 -39.96
N LYS A 8 9.85 -14.27 -40.65
CA LYS A 8 9.36 -15.55 -41.20
C LYS A 8 9.11 -16.53 -40.05
N CYS A 9 7.96 -17.19 -40.04
CA CYS A 9 7.64 -18.23 -39.07
C CYS A 9 8.42 -19.53 -39.38
N PRO A 10 9.21 -20.08 -38.43
CA PRO A 10 9.93 -21.34 -38.62
C PRO A 10 9.09 -22.58 -38.24
N VAL A 11 7.88 -22.40 -37.70
CA VAL A 11 7.01 -23.49 -37.24
C VAL A 11 6.16 -23.98 -38.41
N GLU A 12 6.26 -25.27 -38.73
CA GLU A 12 5.51 -25.88 -39.83
C GLU A 12 3.99 -25.78 -39.57
N GLY A 13 3.22 -25.43 -40.60
CA GLY A 13 1.76 -25.22 -40.47
C GLY A 13 1.34 -23.85 -39.92
N TYR A 14 2.26 -23.00 -39.49
CA TYR A 14 1.94 -21.68 -38.93
C TYR A 14 2.36 -20.52 -39.86
N PHE A 15 1.83 -19.33 -39.59
CA PHE A 15 2.30 -18.08 -40.16
C PHE A 15 2.33 -16.96 -39.11
N THR A 16 3.24 -16.00 -39.29
CA THR A 16 3.37 -14.84 -38.40
C THR A 16 2.22 -13.86 -38.62
N VAL A 17 1.53 -13.51 -37.54
CA VAL A 17 0.43 -12.54 -37.52
C VAL A 17 0.92 -11.16 -37.09
N ASP A 18 1.65 -11.10 -35.97
CA ASP A 18 2.10 -9.84 -35.37
C ASP A 18 3.37 -10.00 -34.53
N ILE A 19 3.97 -8.88 -34.13
CA ILE A 19 5.11 -8.81 -33.21
C ILE A 19 4.59 -8.45 -31.82
N LEU A 20 4.80 -9.32 -30.84
CA LEU A 20 4.38 -9.10 -29.45
C LEU A 20 5.47 -8.41 -28.63
N GLY A 21 6.74 -8.67 -28.95
CA GLY A 21 7.85 -8.06 -28.25
C GLY A 21 9.18 -8.22 -28.99
N GLN A 22 10.07 -7.25 -28.84
CA GLN A 22 11.43 -7.29 -29.37
C GLN A 22 12.40 -6.98 -28.23
N GLY A 23 13.21 -7.95 -27.83
CA GLY A 23 14.14 -7.82 -26.72
C GLY A 23 15.56 -8.27 -27.05
N GLY A 24 16.48 -8.11 -26.09
CA GLY A 24 17.89 -8.49 -26.25
C GLY A 24 18.12 -10.00 -26.44
N ASN A 25 17.26 -10.84 -25.87
CA ASN A 25 17.38 -12.30 -25.91
C ASN A 25 16.60 -12.98 -27.04
N GLY A 26 15.71 -12.26 -27.75
CA GLY A 26 14.88 -12.85 -28.79
C GLY A 26 13.71 -11.98 -29.20
N ASP A 27 13.14 -12.32 -30.37
CA ASP A 27 11.92 -11.71 -30.88
C ASP A 27 10.74 -12.62 -30.49
N VAL A 28 9.67 -12.03 -29.95
CA VAL A 28 8.43 -12.71 -29.60
C VAL A 28 7.34 -12.29 -30.58
N THR A 29 6.78 -13.25 -31.30
CA THR A 29 5.76 -13.00 -32.33
C THR A 29 4.50 -13.82 -32.10
N LEU A 30 3.35 -13.26 -32.44
CA LEU A 30 2.10 -14.00 -32.55
C LEU A 30 2.11 -14.82 -33.84
N ILE A 31 1.90 -16.12 -33.73
CA ILE A 31 1.75 -17.02 -34.87
C ILE A 31 0.39 -17.71 -34.82
N GLU A 32 -0.17 -18.00 -35.99
CA GLU A 32 -1.49 -18.64 -36.14
C GLU A 32 -1.37 -19.89 -37.01
N ASN A 33 -2.01 -20.97 -36.59
CA ASN A 33 -2.08 -22.22 -37.31
C ASN A 33 -3.01 -22.05 -38.53
N LYS A 34 -2.53 -22.45 -39.71
CA LYS A 34 -3.27 -22.29 -40.98
C LYS A 34 -4.56 -23.11 -41.06
N GLU A 35 -4.63 -24.23 -40.35
CA GLU A 35 -5.76 -25.17 -40.40
C GLU A 35 -6.72 -24.95 -39.24
N THR A 36 -6.20 -24.77 -38.02
CA THR A 36 -7.03 -24.70 -36.80
C THR A 36 -7.36 -23.27 -36.37
N SER A 37 -6.71 -22.26 -36.94
CA SER A 37 -6.75 -20.86 -36.46
C SER A 37 -6.27 -20.69 -35.00
N GLU A 38 -5.61 -21.70 -34.42
CA GLU A 38 -5.03 -21.63 -33.10
C GLU A 38 -3.89 -20.60 -33.06
N ARG A 39 -3.86 -19.78 -32.00
CA ARG A 39 -2.88 -18.70 -31.81
C ARG A 39 -1.96 -19.00 -30.65
N VAL A 40 -0.66 -18.89 -30.90
CA VAL A 40 0.39 -19.09 -29.90
C VAL A 40 1.48 -18.02 -30.03
N ALA A 41 2.24 -17.80 -28.95
CA ALA A 41 3.41 -16.94 -28.98
C ALA A 41 4.65 -17.77 -29.36
N LEU A 42 5.51 -17.21 -30.21
CA LEU A 42 6.77 -17.80 -30.66
C LEU A 42 7.94 -16.93 -30.23
N LYS A 43 8.87 -17.46 -29.44
CA LYS A 43 10.15 -16.82 -29.11
C LYS A 43 11.25 -17.39 -30.01
N VAL A 44 11.95 -16.54 -30.73
CA VAL A 44 13.09 -16.91 -31.58
C VAL A 44 14.36 -16.25 -31.06
N LEU A 45 15.41 -17.04 -30.85
CA LEU A 45 16.71 -16.52 -30.41
C LEU A 45 17.32 -15.62 -31.50
N ARG A 46 17.51 -14.33 -31.20
CA ARG A 46 17.92 -13.33 -32.20
C ARG A 46 19.38 -13.49 -32.63
N THR A 47 20.28 -13.45 -31.65
CA THR A 47 21.73 -13.58 -31.82
C THR A 47 22.16 -14.90 -31.21
N VAL A 48 22.81 -15.75 -32.03
CA VAL A 48 23.24 -17.08 -31.57
C VAL A 48 24.74 -17.07 -31.34
N ARG A 49 25.12 -17.16 -30.07
CA ARG A 49 26.47 -17.36 -29.54
C ARG A 49 26.43 -18.52 -28.55
N ASP A 50 27.56 -19.13 -28.25
CA ASP A 50 27.60 -20.31 -27.37
C ASP A 50 26.94 -20.05 -26.00
N ASP A 51 27.17 -18.90 -25.38
CA ASP A 51 26.58 -18.53 -24.10
C ASP A 51 25.06 -18.30 -24.18
N THR A 52 24.61 -17.49 -25.16
CA THR A 52 23.17 -17.22 -25.39
C THR A 52 22.40 -18.49 -25.77
N TYR A 53 23.01 -19.37 -26.57
CA TYR A 53 22.40 -20.64 -26.95
C TYR A 53 22.31 -21.61 -25.78
N ASN A 54 23.37 -21.71 -24.97
CA ASN A 54 23.33 -22.54 -23.76
C ASN A 54 22.29 -22.02 -22.75
N ARG A 55 22.11 -20.71 -22.60
CA ARG A 55 21.04 -20.14 -21.77
C ARG A 55 19.65 -20.49 -22.32
N PHE A 56 19.44 -20.38 -23.63
CA PHE A 56 18.18 -20.74 -24.27
C PHE A 56 17.86 -22.24 -24.13
N LYS A 57 18.88 -23.10 -24.29
CA LYS A 57 18.76 -24.54 -24.06
C LYS A 57 18.44 -24.87 -22.61
N ASN A 58 19.07 -24.17 -21.66
CA ASN A 58 18.79 -24.33 -20.24
C ASN A 58 17.37 -23.86 -19.88
N GLU A 59 16.91 -22.74 -20.44
CA GLU A 59 15.53 -22.25 -20.30
C GLU A 59 14.53 -23.32 -20.72
N ILE A 60 14.69 -23.89 -21.93
CA ILE A 60 13.82 -24.99 -22.41
C ILE A 60 13.89 -26.17 -21.44
N LYS A 61 15.10 -26.63 -21.09
CA LYS A 61 15.31 -27.77 -20.18
C LYS A 61 14.54 -27.58 -18.88
N ILE A 62 14.74 -26.45 -18.20
CA ILE A 62 14.12 -26.15 -16.91
C ILE A 62 12.60 -26.12 -17.05
N VAL A 63 12.06 -25.39 -18.03
CA VAL A 63 10.61 -25.27 -18.19
C VAL A 63 9.97 -26.62 -18.48
N THR A 64 10.60 -27.47 -19.30
CA THR A 64 10.07 -28.80 -19.63
C THR A 64 10.21 -29.83 -18.50
N GLU A 65 11.21 -29.70 -17.63
CA GLU A 65 11.53 -30.70 -16.60
C GLU A 65 11.05 -30.32 -15.19
N CYS A 66 10.85 -29.02 -14.89
CA CYS A 66 10.58 -28.57 -13.52
C CYS A 66 9.24 -29.05 -12.95
N GLY A 67 8.22 -29.26 -13.80
CA GLY A 67 6.90 -29.73 -13.37
C GLY A 67 6.17 -28.80 -12.40
N ILE A 68 6.52 -27.50 -12.38
CA ILE A 68 5.97 -26.51 -11.44
C ILE A 68 4.84 -25.74 -12.09
N ASP A 69 3.68 -25.71 -11.42
CA ASP A 69 2.55 -24.88 -11.84
C ASP A 69 2.85 -23.37 -11.72
N GLY A 70 2.33 -22.58 -12.66
CA GLY A 70 2.64 -21.16 -12.82
C GLY A 70 3.98 -20.85 -13.50
N VAL A 71 4.72 -21.84 -14.00
CA VAL A 71 5.79 -21.63 -15.00
C VAL A 71 5.17 -21.67 -16.40
N MET A 72 5.40 -20.65 -17.23
CA MET A 72 4.80 -20.57 -18.57
C MET A 72 5.23 -21.78 -19.42
N PRO A 73 4.31 -22.66 -19.85
CA PRO A 73 4.68 -23.92 -20.50
C PRO A 73 5.18 -23.70 -21.92
N ILE A 74 6.09 -24.59 -22.34
CA ILE A 74 6.55 -24.70 -23.73
C ILE A 74 5.72 -25.77 -24.44
N ILE A 75 5.14 -25.41 -25.58
CA ILE A 75 4.30 -26.30 -26.39
C ILE A 75 5.16 -27.08 -27.39
N GLN A 76 6.00 -26.36 -28.15
CA GLN A 76 6.93 -26.94 -29.13
C GLN A 76 8.25 -26.18 -29.09
N TYR A 77 9.35 -26.81 -29.47
CA TYR A 77 10.64 -26.15 -29.57
C TYR A 77 11.53 -26.79 -30.65
N ASN A 78 12.54 -26.04 -31.07
CA ASN A 78 13.61 -26.49 -31.94
C ASN A 78 14.96 -26.07 -31.35
N LEU A 79 15.80 -27.07 -31.08
CA LEU A 79 17.16 -26.92 -30.57
C LEU A 79 18.14 -27.58 -31.55
N PRO A 80 18.53 -26.89 -32.63
CA PRO A 80 19.39 -27.46 -33.66
C PRO A 80 20.80 -27.73 -33.12
N GLU A 81 21.40 -28.87 -33.47
CA GLU A 81 22.79 -29.18 -33.10
C GLU A 81 23.78 -28.15 -33.69
N LYS A 82 23.50 -27.71 -34.92
CA LYS A 82 24.23 -26.62 -35.59
C LYS A 82 23.28 -25.46 -35.82
N THR A 83 23.54 -24.36 -35.14
CA THR A 83 22.75 -23.12 -35.21
C THR A 83 22.85 -22.39 -36.56
N GLN A 84 23.72 -22.88 -37.45
CA GLN A 84 23.83 -22.46 -38.85
C GLN A 84 22.68 -23.02 -39.70
N ASP A 85 22.10 -24.16 -39.31
CA ASP A 85 21.05 -24.85 -40.08
C ASP A 85 19.67 -24.23 -39.84
N SER A 86 19.39 -23.84 -38.59
CA SER A 86 18.19 -23.09 -38.21
C SER A 86 18.42 -22.30 -36.92
N LYS A 87 17.60 -21.26 -36.70
CA LYS A 87 17.61 -20.55 -35.41
C LYS A 87 16.86 -21.37 -34.35
N PRO A 88 17.33 -21.39 -33.10
CA PRO A 88 16.59 -21.95 -31.98
C PRO A 88 15.30 -21.17 -31.71
N TRP A 89 14.22 -21.87 -31.41
CA TRP A 89 12.92 -21.27 -31.10
C TRP A 89 12.09 -22.17 -30.19
N TYR A 90 11.10 -21.59 -29.52
CA TYR A 90 10.03 -22.34 -28.86
C TYR A 90 8.70 -21.57 -28.91
N THR A 91 7.59 -22.30 -28.80
CA THR A 91 6.22 -21.75 -28.71
C THR A 91 5.66 -21.91 -27.31
N MET A 92 4.80 -20.98 -26.91
CA MET A 92 4.10 -20.97 -25.62
C MET A 92 2.67 -20.44 -25.80
N PRO A 93 1.74 -20.69 -24.87
CA PRO A 93 0.41 -20.13 -24.92
C PRO A 93 0.43 -18.60 -25.11
N LEU A 94 -0.54 -18.08 -25.85
CA LEU A 94 -0.74 -16.63 -25.93
C LEU A 94 -1.26 -16.11 -24.60
N ALA A 95 -0.51 -15.17 -24.00
CA ALA A 95 -0.79 -14.59 -22.68
C ALA A 95 -0.69 -13.07 -22.74
N ILE A 96 -1.26 -12.40 -21.72
CA ILE A 96 -1.27 -10.94 -21.62
C ILE A 96 -0.12 -10.51 -20.70
N PRO A 97 0.70 -9.49 -21.05
CA PRO A 97 1.70 -8.95 -20.14
C PRO A 97 1.08 -8.49 -18.82
N PHE A 98 1.66 -8.89 -17.68
CA PHE A 98 1.11 -8.56 -16.37
C PHE A 98 0.98 -7.04 -16.16
N THR A 99 1.91 -6.26 -16.70
CA THR A 99 1.90 -4.79 -16.67
C THR A 99 0.68 -4.18 -17.36
N GLU A 100 0.07 -4.86 -18.33
CA GLU A 100 -1.18 -4.43 -18.97
C GLU A 100 -2.39 -4.80 -18.10
N VAL A 101 -2.37 -5.99 -17.48
CA VAL A 101 -3.46 -6.48 -16.62
C VAL A 101 -3.71 -5.59 -15.39
N ILE A 102 -2.66 -4.99 -14.84
CA ILE A 102 -2.73 -4.21 -13.60
C ILE A 102 -3.08 -2.72 -13.78
N GLN A 103 -3.26 -2.23 -15.02
CA GLN A 103 -3.45 -0.80 -15.26
C GLN A 103 -4.69 -0.22 -14.56
N GLU A 104 -5.79 -0.97 -14.56
CA GLU A 104 -7.06 -0.54 -13.96
C GLU A 104 -7.32 -1.18 -12.58
N LYS A 105 -6.30 -1.81 -11.98
CA LYS A 105 -6.43 -2.51 -10.70
C LYS A 105 -5.98 -1.66 -9.52
N ASP A 106 -6.67 -1.84 -8.40
CA ASP A 106 -6.27 -1.25 -7.12
C ASP A 106 -5.12 -2.03 -6.46
N PHE A 107 -4.59 -1.49 -5.35
CA PHE A 107 -3.49 -2.12 -4.62
C PHE A 107 -3.84 -3.52 -4.11
N LEU A 108 -5.05 -3.71 -3.59
CA LEU A 108 -5.46 -4.99 -3.00
C LEU A 108 -5.58 -6.07 -4.08
N GLU A 109 -6.13 -5.73 -5.24
CA GLU A 109 -6.20 -6.60 -6.41
C GLU A 109 -4.80 -6.98 -6.91
N ILE A 110 -3.90 -5.99 -7.08
CA ILE A 110 -2.53 -6.24 -7.54
C ILE A 110 -1.79 -7.16 -6.56
N VAL A 111 -1.82 -6.85 -5.26
CA VAL A 111 -1.17 -7.70 -4.24
C VAL A 111 -1.78 -9.11 -4.23
N THR A 112 -3.10 -9.25 -4.45
CA THR A 112 -3.75 -10.57 -4.56
C THR A 112 -3.23 -11.36 -5.76
N LEU A 113 -3.00 -10.72 -6.91
CA LEU A 113 -2.43 -11.37 -8.10
C LEU A 113 -0.99 -11.85 -7.91
N PHE A 114 -0.26 -11.30 -6.93
CA PHE A 114 1.08 -11.79 -6.60
C PHE A 114 1.06 -13.13 -5.86
N ILE A 115 -0.05 -13.55 -5.22
CA ILE A 115 -0.10 -14.80 -4.45
C ILE A 115 0.27 -16.02 -5.31
N PRO A 116 -0.36 -16.28 -6.48
CA PRO A 116 0.03 -17.40 -7.34
C PRO A 116 1.50 -17.33 -7.79
N LEU A 117 2.01 -16.13 -8.05
CA LEU A 117 3.42 -15.93 -8.43
C LEU A 117 4.37 -16.29 -7.28
N ILE A 118 4.05 -15.87 -6.05
CA ILE A 118 4.83 -16.20 -4.86
C ILE A 118 4.83 -17.71 -4.61
N GLU A 119 3.69 -18.38 -4.79
CA GLU A 119 3.59 -19.84 -4.70
C GLU A 119 4.46 -20.55 -5.74
N THR A 120 4.48 -20.06 -6.98
CA THR A 120 5.37 -20.58 -8.03
C THR A 120 6.85 -20.42 -7.66
N ILE A 121 7.25 -19.26 -7.14
CA ILE A 121 8.63 -19.02 -6.68
C ILE A 121 8.99 -19.90 -5.48
N GLU A 122 8.08 -20.08 -4.53
CA GLU A 122 8.27 -20.98 -3.39
C GLU A 122 8.48 -22.43 -3.86
N ASN A 123 7.69 -22.91 -4.82
CA ASN A 123 7.85 -24.25 -5.40
C ASN A 123 9.20 -24.39 -6.14
N LEU A 124 9.65 -23.36 -6.84
CA LEU A 124 10.99 -23.32 -7.44
C LEU A 124 12.08 -23.42 -6.37
N HIS A 125 11.98 -22.64 -5.29
CA HIS A 125 12.94 -22.65 -4.18
C HIS A 125 13.00 -24.00 -3.48
N ASN A 126 11.86 -24.67 -3.29
CA ASN A 126 11.79 -26.02 -2.71
C ASN A 126 12.55 -27.06 -3.56
N ASN A 127 12.63 -26.84 -4.88
CA ASN A 127 13.39 -27.67 -5.81
C ASN A 127 14.84 -27.16 -6.03
N ASN A 128 15.31 -26.21 -5.22
CA ASN A 128 16.62 -25.54 -5.38
C ASN A 128 16.81 -24.87 -6.76
N ILE A 129 15.71 -24.39 -7.34
CA ILE A 129 15.70 -23.62 -8.59
C ILE A 129 15.50 -22.14 -8.22
N PHE A 130 16.44 -21.28 -8.63
CA PHE A 130 16.38 -19.84 -8.33
C PHE A 130 16.32 -19.05 -9.62
N HIS A 131 15.32 -18.18 -9.77
CA HIS A 131 15.03 -17.52 -11.03
C HIS A 131 16.06 -16.45 -11.40
N ARG A 132 16.47 -15.64 -10.42
CA ARG A 132 17.51 -14.59 -10.50
C ARG A 132 17.22 -13.42 -11.43
N ASP A 133 16.07 -13.42 -12.10
CA ASP A 133 15.59 -12.35 -12.98
C ASP A 133 14.10 -12.07 -12.78
N ILE A 134 13.67 -11.93 -11.52
CA ILE A 134 12.26 -11.63 -11.20
C ILE A 134 12.02 -10.14 -11.44
N LYS A 135 11.08 -9.83 -12.33
CA LYS A 135 10.66 -8.48 -12.71
C LYS A 135 9.31 -8.51 -13.43
N PRO A 136 8.53 -7.41 -13.42
CA PRO A 136 7.21 -7.37 -14.04
C PRO A 136 7.15 -7.79 -15.51
N GLU A 137 8.21 -7.54 -16.29
CA GLU A 137 8.30 -7.92 -17.70
C GLU A 137 8.35 -9.44 -17.91
N ASN A 138 8.70 -10.20 -16.86
CA ASN A 138 8.76 -11.65 -16.86
C ASN A 138 7.49 -12.29 -16.26
N PHE A 139 6.44 -11.49 -16.02
CA PHE A 139 5.14 -11.98 -15.54
C PHE A 139 4.11 -11.90 -16.66
N LEU A 140 3.43 -13.02 -16.90
CA LEU A 140 2.37 -13.13 -17.90
C LEU A 140 1.07 -13.58 -17.24
N TYR A 141 -0.06 -13.04 -17.67
CA TYR A 141 -1.38 -13.45 -17.20
C TYR A 141 -2.03 -14.38 -18.22
N TYR A 142 -2.39 -15.58 -17.77
CA TYR A 142 -2.97 -16.63 -18.59
C TYR A 142 -3.93 -17.46 -17.75
N GLN A 143 -5.11 -17.79 -18.27
CA GLN A 143 -6.13 -18.61 -17.58
C GLN A 143 -6.38 -18.17 -16.12
N ASP A 144 -6.58 -16.86 -15.92
CA ASP A 144 -6.83 -16.25 -14.62
C ASP A 144 -5.74 -16.43 -13.54
N ARG A 145 -4.50 -16.68 -13.98
CA ARG A 145 -3.34 -16.83 -13.10
C ARG A 145 -2.13 -16.09 -13.66
N VAL A 146 -1.28 -15.59 -12.76
CA VAL A 146 0.03 -15.04 -13.10
C VAL A 146 1.04 -16.18 -13.25
N PHE A 147 1.73 -16.19 -14.38
CA PHE A 147 2.79 -17.13 -14.74
C PHE A 147 4.14 -16.41 -14.83
N LEU A 148 5.20 -17.12 -14.41
CA LEU A 148 6.58 -16.69 -14.55
C LEU A 148 7.17 -17.20 -15.86
N THR A 149 7.94 -16.36 -16.55
CA THR A 149 8.66 -16.69 -17.79
C THR A 149 10.11 -16.19 -17.77
N ASP A 150 10.87 -16.50 -18.83
CA ASP A 150 12.28 -16.11 -19.05
C ASP A 150 13.29 -16.70 -18.05
N PHE A 151 13.49 -18.02 -18.15
CA PHE A 151 14.36 -18.80 -17.25
C PHE A 151 15.85 -18.75 -17.62
N GLY A 152 16.28 -17.79 -18.45
CA GLY A 152 17.63 -17.73 -19.01
C GLY A 152 18.77 -17.47 -18.02
N LEU A 153 18.47 -17.05 -16.78
CA LEU A 153 19.46 -16.83 -15.71
C LEU A 153 19.30 -17.77 -14.50
N VAL A 154 18.45 -18.78 -14.63
CA VAL A 154 18.13 -19.66 -13.52
C VAL A 154 19.34 -20.47 -13.08
N LYS A 155 19.51 -20.58 -11.76
CA LYS A 155 20.49 -21.47 -11.13
C LYS A 155 19.79 -22.70 -10.58
N PHE A 156 20.33 -23.88 -10.89
CA PHE A 156 19.84 -25.18 -10.43
C PHE A 156 21.05 -26.10 -10.11
N PRO A 157 20.87 -27.22 -9.40
CA PRO A 157 21.99 -28.02 -8.86
C PRO A 157 23.04 -28.48 -9.89
N GLU A 158 22.65 -28.74 -11.13
CA GLU A 158 23.51 -29.27 -12.19
C GLU A 158 24.05 -28.20 -13.17
N SER A 159 23.72 -26.92 -12.99
CA SER A 159 24.05 -25.89 -13.99
C SER A 159 25.55 -25.52 -13.98
N PRO A 160 26.23 -25.48 -15.14
CA PRO A 160 27.59 -24.92 -15.23
C PRO A 160 27.60 -23.43 -14.84
N GLN A 161 28.72 -22.95 -14.30
CA GLN A 161 28.87 -21.56 -13.80
C GLN A 161 28.83 -20.55 -14.96
N LEU A 162 27.62 -20.18 -15.40
CA LEU A 162 27.43 -19.11 -16.37
C LEU A 162 27.40 -17.77 -15.63
N THR A 163 28.40 -16.92 -15.87
CA THR A 163 28.37 -15.53 -15.41
C THR A 163 27.21 -14.77 -16.08
N PRO A 164 26.48 -13.91 -15.34
CA PRO A 164 25.55 -12.99 -15.97
C PRO A 164 26.31 -12.03 -16.88
N GLU A 165 25.85 -11.84 -18.11
CA GLU A 165 26.33 -10.71 -18.94
C GLU A 165 25.96 -9.39 -18.26
N ARG A 166 26.77 -8.36 -18.49
CA ARG A 166 26.43 -6.97 -18.12
C ARG A 166 25.14 -6.59 -18.87
N ARG A 167 24.01 -6.56 -18.16
CA ARG A 167 22.69 -6.24 -18.71
C ARG A 167 22.39 -4.74 -18.76
N ASP A 168 21.39 -4.42 -19.58
CA ASP A 168 20.77 -3.11 -19.77
C ASP A 168 20.35 -2.42 -18.47
N ILE A 169 20.17 -1.10 -18.56
CA ILE A 169 19.86 -0.20 -17.45
C ILE A 169 18.61 -0.67 -16.66
N GLY A 170 17.59 -1.25 -17.32
CA GLY A 170 16.33 -1.68 -16.69
C GLY A 170 16.44 -2.83 -15.69
N ALA A 171 17.28 -3.85 -15.98
CA ALA A 171 17.46 -4.99 -15.07
C ALA A 171 18.21 -4.61 -13.77
N LYS A 172 18.85 -3.42 -13.71
CA LYS A 172 19.57 -2.98 -12.52
C LYS A 172 18.66 -2.67 -11.34
N PHE A 173 17.40 -2.28 -11.60
CA PHE A 173 16.52 -1.73 -10.57
C PHE A 173 15.83 -2.80 -9.73
N THR A 174 15.57 -4.00 -10.27
CA THR A 174 15.08 -5.14 -9.49
C THR A 174 16.21 -6.01 -8.94
N MET A 175 17.42 -5.93 -9.50
CA MET A 175 18.52 -6.83 -9.14
C MET A 175 19.13 -6.55 -7.77
N ALA A 176 19.22 -7.60 -6.96
CA ALA A 176 19.83 -7.56 -5.63
C ALA A 176 21.30 -7.08 -5.66
N PRO A 177 21.77 -6.33 -4.64
CA PRO A 177 23.13 -5.77 -4.62
C PRO A 177 24.24 -6.82 -4.75
N GLU A 178 24.10 -7.97 -4.09
CA GLU A 178 25.05 -9.07 -4.14
C GLU A 178 25.09 -9.77 -5.50
N MET A 179 23.95 -9.83 -6.21
CA MET A 179 23.89 -10.32 -7.60
C MET A 179 24.68 -9.41 -8.55
N ARG A 180 24.72 -8.10 -8.28
CA ARG A 180 25.53 -7.14 -9.06
C ARG A 180 27.04 -7.28 -8.80
N ARG A 181 27.43 -7.75 -7.61
CA ARG A 181 28.84 -7.88 -7.20
C ARG A 181 29.42 -9.26 -7.56
N GLU A 182 28.77 -10.32 -7.09
CA GLU A 182 29.25 -11.70 -7.20
C GLU A 182 28.07 -12.69 -7.38
N ALA A 183 27.38 -12.63 -8.52
CA ALA A 183 26.21 -13.48 -8.83
C ALA A 183 26.42 -15.00 -8.70
N TYR A 184 27.66 -15.47 -8.74
CA TYR A 184 27.99 -16.89 -8.63
C TYR A 184 28.01 -17.37 -7.17
N LYS A 185 28.42 -16.51 -6.22
CA LYS A 185 28.47 -16.81 -4.78
C LYS A 185 27.18 -16.44 -4.03
N SER A 186 26.28 -15.68 -4.65
CA SER A 186 25.05 -15.22 -4.01
C SER A 186 24.04 -16.35 -3.76
N GLU A 187 23.35 -16.24 -2.64
CA GLU A 187 22.21 -17.09 -2.28
C GLU A 187 21.00 -16.73 -3.16
N GLY A 188 20.63 -17.62 -4.07
CA GLY A 188 19.60 -17.35 -5.08
C GLY A 188 18.22 -17.05 -4.49
N SER A 189 17.84 -17.75 -3.41
CA SER A 189 16.55 -17.56 -2.73
C SER A 189 16.37 -16.12 -2.23
N SER A 190 17.38 -15.60 -1.53
CA SER A 190 17.37 -14.22 -0.99
C SER A 190 17.36 -13.15 -2.08
N ALA A 191 18.00 -13.43 -3.22
CA ALA A 191 18.04 -12.53 -4.38
C ALA A 191 16.68 -12.47 -5.09
N ASP A 192 16.00 -13.61 -5.19
CA ASP A 192 14.63 -13.70 -5.72
C ASP A 192 13.64 -12.92 -4.84
N VAL A 193 13.74 -13.04 -3.51
CA VAL A 193 12.89 -12.27 -2.56
C VAL A 193 13.11 -10.77 -2.72
N TYR A 194 14.36 -10.32 -2.83
CA TYR A 194 14.66 -8.90 -3.10
C TYR A 194 13.98 -8.45 -4.41
N SER A 195 14.20 -9.21 -5.49
CA SER A 195 13.70 -8.87 -6.82
C SER A 195 12.16 -8.88 -6.88
N LEU A 196 11.52 -9.81 -6.16
CA LEU A 196 10.08 -9.89 -5.98
C LEU A 196 9.52 -8.67 -5.24
N ALA A 197 10.17 -8.21 -4.17
CA ALA A 197 9.76 -7.01 -3.44
C ALA A 197 9.84 -5.75 -4.31
N LYS A 198 10.92 -5.62 -5.11
CA LYS A 198 11.06 -4.53 -6.09
C LYS A 198 9.96 -4.60 -7.16
N SER A 199 9.67 -5.81 -7.64
CA SER A 199 8.62 -6.05 -8.64
C SER A 199 7.25 -5.67 -8.11
N LEU A 200 6.94 -6.04 -6.86
CA LEU A 200 5.69 -5.67 -6.20
C LEU A 200 5.55 -4.16 -6.10
N TRP A 201 6.59 -3.46 -5.65
CA TRP A 201 6.58 -2.00 -5.60
C TRP A 201 6.39 -1.37 -6.98
N ILE A 202 7.08 -1.85 -8.01
CA ILE A 202 6.94 -1.36 -9.41
C ILE A 202 5.50 -1.56 -9.89
N SER A 203 4.91 -2.73 -9.63
CA SER A 203 3.54 -3.03 -10.03
C SER A 203 2.51 -2.16 -9.32
N LEU A 204 2.69 -1.89 -8.02
CA LEU A 204 1.77 -1.06 -7.25
C LEU A 204 1.86 0.42 -7.63
N THR A 205 3.08 0.95 -7.78
CA THR A 205 3.31 2.36 -8.10
C THR A 205 3.23 2.67 -9.59
N LYS A 206 3.17 1.62 -10.43
CA LYS A 206 3.20 1.70 -11.90
C LYS A 206 4.41 2.49 -12.41
N THR A 207 5.49 2.55 -11.62
CA THR A 207 6.72 3.30 -11.91
C THR A 207 7.80 2.34 -12.42
N PRO A 208 8.05 2.26 -13.74
CA PRO A 208 8.80 1.16 -14.34
C PRO A 208 10.28 1.11 -13.95
N LEU A 209 10.89 2.23 -13.57
CA LEU A 209 12.30 2.27 -13.15
C LEU A 209 12.51 1.82 -11.70
N GLY A 210 11.46 1.58 -10.91
CA GLY A 210 11.64 1.20 -9.52
C GLY A 210 12.32 2.28 -8.67
N PHE A 211 13.02 1.84 -7.63
CA PHE A 211 13.88 2.67 -6.78
C PHE A 211 15.25 2.01 -6.62
N ASP A 212 16.23 2.74 -6.07
CA ASP A 212 17.56 2.19 -5.78
C ASP A 212 17.69 1.70 -4.34
N GLY A 213 18.43 0.60 -4.15
CA GLY A 213 18.74 0.06 -2.82
C GLY A 213 17.54 -0.47 -2.04
N GLN A 214 17.65 -0.38 -0.72
CA GLN A 214 16.63 -0.81 0.26
C GLN A 214 15.47 0.19 0.34
N TYR A 215 14.27 -0.33 0.53
CA TYR A 215 13.06 0.46 0.70
C TYR A 215 13.07 1.21 2.03
N VAL A 216 12.65 2.47 2.01
CA VAL A 216 12.64 3.36 3.18
C VAL A 216 11.25 3.96 3.36
N LYS A 217 10.60 3.63 4.49
CA LYS A 217 9.31 4.19 4.91
C LYS A 217 9.43 5.69 5.20
N GLY A 218 8.36 6.44 4.91
CA GLY A 218 8.32 7.91 5.06
C GLY A 218 9.21 8.70 4.10
N SER A 219 9.71 8.08 3.02
CA SER A 219 10.53 8.75 2.00
C SER A 219 9.75 8.94 0.70
N VAL A 220 10.38 9.51 -0.33
CA VAL A 220 9.74 9.74 -1.65
C VAL A 220 9.25 8.45 -2.33
N ILE A 221 9.82 7.30 -1.98
CA ILE A 221 9.43 5.99 -2.54
C ILE A 221 8.33 5.30 -1.72
N SER A 222 7.83 5.91 -0.65
CA SER A 222 6.81 5.29 0.20
C SER A 222 5.49 5.05 -0.51
N LEU A 223 4.86 3.92 -0.25
CA LEU A 223 3.60 3.53 -0.87
C LEU A 223 2.46 4.49 -0.50
N SER A 224 2.55 5.11 0.70
CA SER A 224 1.62 6.15 1.14
C SER A 224 1.60 7.40 0.25
N ASN A 225 2.61 7.61 -0.60
CA ASN A 225 2.60 8.70 -1.58
C ASN A 225 1.73 8.37 -2.82
N TYR A 226 1.31 7.12 -2.99
CA TYR A 226 0.59 6.63 -4.17
C TYR A 226 -0.84 6.18 -3.87
N GLU A 227 -1.10 5.71 -2.65
CA GLU A 227 -2.39 5.16 -2.22
C GLU A 227 -2.68 5.50 -0.76
N ASN A 228 -3.91 5.90 -0.46
CA ASN A 228 -4.30 6.38 0.89
C ASN A 228 -5.49 5.63 1.51
N ASN A 229 -6.11 4.67 0.80
CA ASN A 229 -7.31 3.97 1.30
C ASN A 229 -7.00 2.60 1.93
N SER A 230 -5.77 2.10 1.76
CA SER A 230 -5.31 0.83 2.31
C SER A 230 -4.42 1.05 3.53
N TYR A 231 -4.41 0.10 4.46
CA TYR A 231 -3.45 0.09 5.58
C TYR A 231 -2.12 -0.45 5.08
N LEU A 232 -1.17 0.44 4.78
CA LEU A 232 0.06 0.11 4.08
C LEU A 232 1.21 -0.34 4.99
N THR A 233 1.20 0.00 6.29
CA THR A 233 2.35 -0.25 7.20
C THR A 233 2.90 -1.69 7.11
N PRO A 234 2.10 -2.77 7.19
CA PRO A 234 2.66 -4.12 7.16
C PRO A 234 3.30 -4.48 5.81
N LEU A 235 2.77 -3.94 4.72
CA LEU A 235 3.32 -4.12 3.38
C LEU A 235 4.61 -3.32 3.21
N GLU A 236 4.67 -2.09 3.73
CA GLU A 236 5.88 -1.28 3.73
C GLU A 236 7.02 -1.89 4.58
N ASP A 237 6.68 -2.47 5.73
CA ASP A 237 7.63 -3.23 6.57
C ASP A 237 8.18 -4.46 5.84
N LEU A 238 7.31 -5.15 5.09
CA LEU A 238 7.71 -6.27 4.25
C LEU A 238 8.67 -5.80 3.14
N LEU A 239 8.34 -4.72 2.44
CA LEU A 239 9.22 -4.16 1.40
C LEU A 239 10.59 -3.75 1.97
N GLN A 240 10.60 -3.09 3.15
CA GLN A 240 11.84 -2.69 3.83
C GLN A 240 12.72 -3.89 4.19
N SER A 241 12.14 -4.93 4.80
CA SER A 241 12.89 -6.14 5.20
C SER A 241 13.30 -7.00 4.00
N ALA A 242 12.44 -7.16 3.00
CA ALA A 242 12.73 -7.93 1.79
C ALA A 242 13.78 -7.30 0.87
N THR A 243 13.97 -5.99 0.97
CA THR A 243 15.00 -5.26 0.21
C THR A 243 16.25 -4.93 1.03
N ASP A 244 16.48 -5.59 2.18
CA ASP A 244 17.68 -5.38 2.98
C ASP A 244 18.95 -5.67 2.17
N ASN A 245 19.97 -4.83 2.35
CA ASN A 245 21.25 -4.98 1.65
C ASN A 245 22.01 -6.26 2.09
N LEU A 246 21.72 -6.79 3.28
CA LEU A 246 22.24 -8.06 3.77
C LEU A 246 21.25 -9.19 3.43
N PRO A 247 21.64 -10.14 2.56
CA PRO A 247 20.79 -11.28 2.17
C PRO A 247 20.19 -12.05 3.35
N SER A 248 20.98 -12.26 4.39
CA SER A 248 20.59 -13.03 5.58
C SER A 248 19.55 -12.35 6.48
N LYS A 249 19.26 -11.06 6.26
CA LYS A 249 18.22 -10.32 6.98
C LYS A 249 16.87 -10.31 6.27
N ARG A 250 16.85 -10.75 5.01
CA ARG A 250 15.62 -10.83 4.22
C ARG A 250 14.76 -12.01 4.71
N PRO A 251 13.44 -11.88 4.69
CA PRO A 251 12.56 -13.03 4.95
C PRO A 251 12.77 -14.10 3.88
N SER A 252 12.47 -15.34 4.25
CA SER A 252 12.26 -16.43 3.29
C SER A 252 11.05 -16.15 2.40
N ILE A 253 10.97 -16.82 1.24
CA ILE A 253 9.79 -16.71 0.36
C ILE A 253 8.49 -17.12 1.06
N LYS A 254 8.57 -18.08 2.00
CA LYS A 254 7.45 -18.53 2.82
C LYS A 254 6.95 -17.44 3.77
N GLU A 255 7.88 -16.76 4.47
CA GLU A 255 7.56 -15.62 5.34
C GLU A 255 7.03 -14.43 4.54
N PHE A 256 7.59 -14.19 3.35
CA PHE A 256 7.08 -13.18 2.42
C PHE A 256 5.63 -13.46 2.04
N LYS A 257 5.32 -14.70 1.63
CA LYS A 257 3.95 -15.14 1.30
C LYS A 257 2.99 -14.94 2.47
N GLN A 258 3.38 -15.38 3.66
CA GLN A 258 2.56 -15.26 4.86
C GLN A 258 2.21 -13.79 5.15
N LYS A 259 3.21 -12.89 5.12
CA LYS A 259 2.99 -11.45 5.35
C LYS A 259 2.08 -10.82 4.30
N ILE A 260 2.17 -11.23 3.02
CA ILE A 260 1.26 -10.77 1.97
C ILE A 260 -0.17 -11.24 2.25
N GLN A 261 -0.36 -12.51 2.62
CA GLN A 261 -1.69 -13.04 2.95
C GLN A 261 -2.30 -12.34 4.17
N GLU A 262 -1.51 -12.13 5.22
CA GLU A 262 -1.92 -11.36 6.41
C GLU A 262 -2.34 -9.93 6.04
N TRP A 263 -1.60 -9.26 5.16
CA TRP A 263 -1.94 -7.92 4.69
C TRP A 263 -3.24 -7.87 3.87
N ILE A 264 -3.47 -8.87 2.99
CA ILE A 264 -4.71 -8.99 2.21
C ILE A 264 -5.90 -9.18 3.15
N GLU A 265 -5.81 -10.13 4.09
CA GLU A 265 -6.89 -10.41 5.04
C GLU A 265 -7.19 -9.21 5.93
N LEU A 266 -6.15 -8.49 6.36
CA LEU A 266 -6.28 -7.27 7.14
C LEU A 266 -7.02 -6.17 6.36
N ASN A 267 -6.71 -5.98 5.08
CA ASN A 267 -7.35 -4.94 4.26
C ASN A 267 -8.75 -5.31 3.76
N ARG A 268 -9.12 -6.61 3.80
CA ARG A 268 -10.49 -7.07 3.54
C ARG A 268 -11.41 -6.91 4.75
N ASP A 269 -10.87 -6.98 5.97
CA ASP A 269 -11.65 -6.87 7.22
C ASP A 269 -11.47 -5.48 7.87
N PHE A 270 -12.43 -4.58 7.61
CA PHE A 270 -12.41 -3.22 8.16
C PHE A 270 -12.27 -3.18 9.69
N LYS A 271 -12.88 -4.12 10.42
CA LYS A 271 -12.84 -4.11 11.90
C LYS A 271 -11.45 -4.49 12.40
N LYS A 272 -10.82 -5.52 11.81
CA LYS A 272 -9.43 -5.88 12.14
C LYS A 272 -8.45 -4.78 11.75
N ARG A 273 -8.60 -4.19 10.57
CA ARG A 273 -7.77 -3.07 10.10
C ARG A 273 -7.83 -1.90 11.06
N ASN A 274 -9.05 -1.48 11.39
CA ASN A 274 -9.29 -0.34 12.26
C ASN A 274 -8.65 -0.53 13.65
N LEU A 275 -8.79 -1.71 14.27
CA LEU A 275 -8.14 -1.97 15.56
C LEU A 275 -6.61 -1.99 15.44
N THR A 276 -6.07 -2.54 14.36
CA THR A 276 -4.62 -2.62 14.15
C THR A 276 -4.01 -1.25 13.95
N GLU A 277 -4.62 -0.40 13.11
CA GLU A 277 -4.23 0.99 12.95
C GLU A 277 -4.30 1.76 14.28
N TRP A 278 -5.32 1.49 15.11
CA TRP A 278 -5.49 2.14 16.41
C TRP A 278 -4.36 1.79 17.38
N LEU A 279 -3.95 0.52 17.39
CA LEU A 279 -2.81 0.05 18.18
C LEU A 279 -1.47 0.59 17.64
N GLU A 280 -1.34 0.80 16.33
CA GLU A 280 -0.14 1.41 15.75
C GLU A 280 0.05 2.86 16.25
N VAL A 281 -1.02 3.66 16.31
CA VAL A 281 -0.97 5.01 16.91
C VAL A 281 -0.46 4.94 18.34
N GLN A 282 -0.98 3.98 19.13
CA GLN A 282 -0.55 3.78 20.51
C GLN A 282 0.92 3.38 20.59
N ASN A 283 1.43 2.53 19.69
CA ASN A 283 2.84 2.15 19.68
C ASN A 283 3.78 3.30 19.27
N ILE A 284 3.32 4.20 18.39
CA ILE A 284 4.06 5.43 18.04
C ILE A 284 4.15 6.36 19.25
N LEU A 285 3.04 6.52 19.98
CA LEU A 285 2.97 7.36 21.18
C LEU A 285 3.70 6.74 22.38
N PHE A 286 3.66 5.41 22.50
CA PHE A 286 4.09 4.65 23.68
C PHE A 286 4.93 3.42 23.31
N PRO A 287 6.14 3.59 22.77
CA PRO A 287 6.93 2.49 22.21
C PRO A 287 7.43 1.45 23.24
N VAL A 288 7.50 1.82 24.53
CA VAL A 288 7.97 0.94 25.61
C VAL A 288 6.82 0.12 26.23
N GLY A 289 5.58 0.56 26.01
CA GLY A 289 4.37 -0.06 26.55
C GLY A 289 3.26 0.96 26.77
N THR A 290 2.03 0.55 26.53
CA THR A 290 0.85 1.43 26.62
C THR A 290 0.50 1.72 28.09
N PRO A 291 0.58 2.98 28.53
CA PRO A 291 0.16 3.37 29.88
C PRO A 291 -1.37 3.28 29.99
N SER A 292 -1.87 3.05 31.22
CA SER A 292 -3.31 3.05 31.49
C SER A 292 -3.93 4.45 31.38
N HIS A 293 -3.12 5.49 31.53
CA HIS A 293 -3.54 6.88 31.48
C HIS A 293 -2.35 7.77 31.12
N THR A 294 -2.57 8.82 30.31
CA THR A 294 -1.57 9.84 29.98
C THR A 294 -2.25 11.17 29.73
N GLU A 295 -1.63 12.28 30.15
CA GLU A 295 -2.15 13.63 29.94
C GLU A 295 -1.14 14.51 29.18
N TRP A 296 -1.67 15.40 28.35
CA TRP A 296 -0.94 16.49 27.71
C TRP A 296 -1.66 17.81 27.97
N TYR A 297 -0.90 18.82 28.35
CA TYR A 297 -1.39 20.18 28.62
C TYR A 297 -0.84 21.22 27.64
N ASP A 298 0.29 20.89 26.99
CA ASP A 298 0.95 21.72 25.99
C ASP A 298 0.22 21.61 24.64
N LEU A 299 -0.13 22.76 24.07
CA LEU A 299 -0.81 22.90 22.78
C LEU A 299 -0.11 22.13 21.65
N ASP A 300 1.22 22.24 21.55
CA ASP A 300 1.95 21.60 20.46
C ASP A 300 1.92 20.08 20.57
N SER A 301 2.00 19.54 21.79
CA SER A 301 1.85 18.09 22.03
C SER A 301 0.44 17.61 21.73
N ILE A 302 -0.58 18.35 22.14
CA ILE A 302 -1.99 18.02 21.85
C ILE A 302 -2.21 17.95 20.34
N ILE A 303 -1.76 18.98 19.60
CA ILE A 303 -1.83 19.00 18.13
C ILE A 303 -1.09 17.81 17.53
N ARG A 304 0.15 17.53 17.96
CA ARG A 304 0.93 16.39 17.45
C ARG A 304 0.21 15.05 17.64
N VAL A 305 -0.36 14.82 18.83
CA VAL A 305 -1.09 13.58 19.13
C VAL A 305 -2.34 13.45 18.28
N LEU A 306 -3.18 14.48 18.21
CA LEU A 306 -4.43 14.43 17.46
C LEU A 306 -4.20 14.38 15.94
N LYS A 307 -3.13 14.98 15.43
CA LYS A 307 -2.75 14.89 14.01
C LYS A 307 -2.43 13.45 13.58
N LEU A 308 -1.87 12.62 14.47
CA LEU A 308 -1.65 11.18 14.19
C LEU A 308 -2.97 10.40 13.99
N ILE A 309 -4.05 10.86 14.64
CA ILE A 309 -5.39 10.29 14.50
C ILE A 309 -6.06 10.84 13.24
N ALA A 310 -5.97 12.16 13.02
CA ALA A 310 -6.65 12.85 11.93
C ALA A 310 -6.26 12.32 10.54
N VAL A 311 -4.96 12.09 10.31
CA VAL A 311 -4.43 11.60 9.02
C VAL A 311 -4.92 10.20 8.67
N ARG A 312 -5.35 9.40 9.66
CA ARG A 312 -5.82 8.03 9.47
C ARG A 312 -7.35 8.00 9.39
N LYS A 313 -7.89 8.12 8.16
CA LYS A 313 -9.34 8.12 7.89
C LYS A 313 -10.11 6.96 8.53
N SER A 314 -9.47 5.82 8.73
CA SER A 314 -10.13 4.66 9.35
C SER A 314 -10.31 4.84 10.86
N LEU A 315 -9.46 5.59 11.56
CA LEU A 315 -9.45 5.73 13.03
C LEU A 315 -10.25 6.91 13.56
N ASN A 316 -10.57 7.83 12.68
CA ASN A 316 -10.87 9.18 13.03
C ASN A 316 -12.39 9.37 13.12
N HIS A 317 -12.93 9.25 14.32
CA HIS A 317 -14.28 9.71 14.61
C HIS A 317 -14.27 10.47 15.94
N MET A 318 -14.48 11.77 15.83
CA MET A 318 -14.60 12.71 16.94
C MET A 318 -16.07 12.82 17.34
N PHE A 319 -16.35 12.79 18.64
CA PHE A 319 -17.67 13.14 19.18
C PHE A 319 -17.64 14.52 19.81
N TYR A 320 -18.68 15.30 19.52
CA TYR A 320 -18.82 16.67 19.96
C TYR A 320 -19.36 16.79 21.39
N PRO A 321 -19.04 17.88 22.12
CA PRO A 321 -19.63 18.19 23.43
C PRO A 321 -21.15 18.30 23.41
N SER A 322 -21.75 18.65 22.28
CA SER A 322 -23.19 18.79 22.13
C SER A 322 -23.93 17.51 21.75
N GLY A 323 -23.18 16.43 21.52
CA GLY A 323 -23.67 15.24 20.82
C GLY A 323 -23.47 15.36 19.31
N GLY A 324 -23.56 14.23 18.62
CA GLY A 324 -23.09 14.11 17.23
C GLY A 324 -21.62 13.70 17.15
N GLY A 325 -21.13 13.51 15.93
CA GLY A 325 -19.73 13.25 15.65
C GLY A 325 -19.36 13.48 14.20
N ASN A 326 -18.07 13.66 13.94
CA ASN A 326 -17.52 13.90 12.61
C ASN A 326 -16.09 13.39 12.52
N ASP A 327 -15.56 13.33 11.30
CA ASP A 327 -14.19 12.89 11.06
C ASP A 327 -13.30 14.11 10.80
N LEU A 328 -12.13 14.15 11.45
CA LEU A 328 -11.15 15.19 11.18
C LEU A 328 -10.49 15.01 9.80
N THR A 329 -9.97 16.08 9.23
CA THR A 329 -9.07 16.02 8.06
C THR A 329 -7.67 16.48 8.42
N ASP A 330 -7.56 17.43 9.35
CA ASP A 330 -6.30 17.91 9.89
C ASP A 330 -6.49 18.54 11.27
N VAL A 331 -5.38 18.74 11.97
CA VAL A 331 -5.29 19.48 13.23
C VAL A 331 -4.10 20.43 13.17
N ALA A 332 -4.32 21.69 13.56
CA ALA A 332 -3.30 22.74 13.55
C ALA A 332 -3.57 23.80 14.62
N SER A 333 -2.63 24.74 14.78
CA SER A 333 -2.85 25.95 15.58
C SER A 333 -3.84 26.86 14.85
N ALA A 334 -4.78 27.44 15.59
CA ALA A 334 -5.70 28.44 15.04
C ALA A 334 -5.05 29.84 15.01
N GLY A 335 -5.71 30.81 14.38
CA GLY A 335 -5.24 32.20 14.36
C GLY A 335 -5.20 32.85 15.74
N GLU A 336 -6.10 32.44 16.65
CA GLU A 336 -6.13 32.92 18.02
C GLU A 336 -4.99 32.31 18.85
N HIS A 337 -4.29 33.16 19.60
CA HIS A 337 -3.16 32.71 20.41
C HIS A 337 -3.60 31.69 21.48
N GLY A 338 -2.98 30.51 21.43
CA GLY A 338 -3.27 29.40 22.34
C GLY A 338 -4.44 28.53 21.91
N PHE A 339 -5.09 28.83 20.78
CA PHE A 339 -6.16 28.02 20.23
C PHE A 339 -5.64 27.03 19.20
N MET A 340 -6.41 25.97 19.01
CA MET A 340 -6.23 25.00 17.95
C MET A 340 -7.48 24.94 17.08
N GLU A 341 -7.28 24.44 15.87
CA GLU A 341 -8.35 24.11 14.95
C GLU A 341 -8.39 22.61 14.67
N LEU A 342 -9.60 22.07 14.73
CA LEU A 342 -9.96 20.72 14.32
C LEU A 342 -10.68 20.83 12.98
N ARG A 343 -9.97 20.54 11.88
CA ARG A 343 -10.54 20.71 10.54
C ARG A 343 -11.43 19.52 10.18
N ILE A 344 -12.61 19.81 9.63
CA ILE A 344 -13.56 18.81 9.13
C ILE A 344 -13.55 18.79 7.60
N SER A 345 -13.38 19.95 6.99
CA SER A 345 -13.17 20.12 5.55
C SER A 345 -12.32 21.37 5.31
N ASP A 346 -11.99 21.65 4.05
CA ASP A 346 -11.21 22.86 3.71
C ASP A 346 -11.96 24.16 4.05
N GLN A 347 -13.29 24.10 4.20
CA GLN A 347 -14.16 25.26 4.43
C GLN A 347 -14.90 25.18 5.78
N CYS A 348 -14.58 24.20 6.63
CA CYS A 348 -15.21 24.02 7.94
C CYS A 348 -14.20 23.56 8.99
N ALA A 349 -14.11 24.31 10.09
CA ALA A 349 -13.23 24.00 11.20
C ALA A 349 -13.86 24.31 12.55
N GLU A 350 -13.54 23.47 13.54
CA GLU A 350 -13.89 23.73 14.93
C GLU A 350 -12.69 24.40 15.61
N ILE A 351 -12.90 25.55 16.23
CA ILE A 351 -11.84 26.31 16.93
C ILE A 351 -12.06 26.18 18.43
N LEU A 352 -11.03 25.82 19.18
CA LEU A 352 -11.10 25.77 20.64
C LEU A 352 -9.76 26.09 21.30
N LYS A 353 -9.80 26.53 22.55
CA LYS A 353 -8.61 26.61 23.40
C LYS A 353 -8.50 25.32 24.21
N PRO A 354 -7.50 24.46 23.99
CA PRO A 354 -7.42 23.19 24.69
C PRO A 354 -6.91 23.41 26.12
N LYS A 355 -7.62 22.81 27.08
CA LYS A 355 -7.21 22.75 28.49
C LYS A 355 -6.31 21.57 28.76
N LYS A 356 -6.71 20.38 28.28
CA LYS A 356 -5.91 19.16 28.33
C LYS A 356 -6.43 18.09 27.38
N LEU A 357 -5.52 17.19 26.98
CA LEU A 357 -5.83 15.94 26.28
C LEU A 357 -5.45 14.77 27.19
N CYS A 358 -6.33 13.79 27.34
CA CYS A 358 -6.09 12.57 28.09
C CYS A 358 -6.18 11.36 27.15
N PHE A 359 -5.26 10.40 27.27
CA PHE A 359 -5.39 9.07 26.68
C PHE A 359 -5.74 8.06 27.76
N GLU A 360 -6.72 7.21 27.49
CA GLU A 360 -7.22 6.18 28.41
C GLU A 360 -7.10 4.79 27.80
N SER A 361 -6.45 3.87 28.53
CA SER A 361 -6.28 2.48 28.09
C SER A 361 -6.91 1.49 29.06
N PHE A 362 -7.63 0.52 28.51
CA PHE A 362 -8.28 -0.57 29.24
C PHE A 362 -7.55 -1.91 29.10
N GLY A 363 -6.27 -1.88 28.73
CA GLY A 363 -5.40 -3.06 28.68
C GLY A 363 -5.87 -4.09 27.65
N HIS A 364 -6.48 -5.19 28.13
CA HIS A 364 -6.93 -6.30 27.30
C HIS A 364 -8.14 -6.00 26.40
N ASP A 365 -8.79 -4.84 26.55
CA ASP A 365 -9.86 -4.39 25.66
C ASP A 365 -9.48 -3.10 24.90
N PRO A 366 -8.48 -3.15 24.00
CA PRO A 366 -8.00 -1.96 23.29
C PRO A 366 -9.07 -1.28 22.42
N GLU A 367 -10.16 -1.96 22.08
CA GLU A 367 -11.31 -1.40 21.38
C GLU A 367 -12.09 -0.33 22.17
N TRP A 368 -11.80 -0.18 23.48
CA TRP A 368 -12.38 0.85 24.35
C TRP A 368 -11.41 1.98 24.68
N ASN A 369 -10.17 1.93 24.22
CA ASN A 369 -9.21 3.01 24.44
C ASN A 369 -9.68 4.26 23.69
N TYR A 370 -9.48 5.44 24.27
CA TYR A 370 -9.93 6.71 23.70
C TYR A 370 -9.01 7.87 24.06
N PHE A 371 -9.15 8.96 23.32
CA PHE A 371 -8.63 10.26 23.71
C PHE A 371 -9.78 11.16 24.14
N TRP A 372 -9.58 11.96 25.18
CA TRP A 372 -10.54 12.92 25.72
C TRP A 372 -9.90 14.30 25.77
N LEU A 373 -10.45 15.24 25.03
CA LEU A 373 -9.96 16.62 24.90
C LEU A 373 -10.92 17.54 25.62
N GLU A 374 -10.44 18.24 26.64
CA GLU A 374 -11.19 19.27 27.35
C GLU A 374 -10.85 20.64 26.75
N ALA A 375 -11.88 21.42 26.41
CA ALA A 375 -11.71 22.84 26.11
C ALA A 375 -11.67 23.67 27.41
N ASP A 376 -10.85 24.72 27.40
CA ASP A 376 -10.92 25.78 28.42
C ASP A 376 -12.30 26.44 28.38
N GLU A 377 -12.80 26.86 29.55
CA GLU A 377 -13.98 27.71 29.63
C GLU A 377 -13.57 29.16 29.36
N ILE A 378 -14.09 29.73 28.27
CA ILE A 378 -13.77 31.07 27.79
C ILE A 378 -15.03 31.89 27.53
N GLU A 379 -14.88 33.20 27.49
CA GLU A 379 -15.98 34.10 27.16
C GLU A 379 -16.32 34.07 25.65
N PRO A 380 -17.62 34.19 25.30
CA PRO A 380 -18.05 34.40 23.92
C PRO A 380 -17.47 35.68 23.30
N THR A 381 -17.31 35.68 21.98
CA THR A 381 -16.92 36.86 21.20
C THR A 381 -17.96 37.98 21.23
N ASN A 382 -19.23 37.64 21.48
CA ASN A 382 -20.40 38.54 21.39
C ASN A 382 -20.69 39.07 19.97
N ILE A 383 -20.17 38.40 18.94
CA ILE A 383 -20.48 38.71 17.54
C ILE A 383 -21.89 38.23 17.20
N THR A 384 -22.30 37.09 17.76
CA THR A 384 -23.67 36.56 17.64
C THR A 384 -24.43 36.76 18.94
N SER A 385 -25.77 36.88 18.83
CA SER A 385 -26.65 37.03 19.99
C SER A 385 -26.98 35.71 20.69
N HIS A 386 -26.66 34.57 20.07
CA HIS A 386 -27.00 33.25 20.55
C HIS A 386 -25.81 32.30 20.41
N LEU A 387 -25.65 31.47 21.44
CA LEU A 387 -24.74 30.34 21.40
C LEU A 387 -25.43 29.14 20.75
N SER A 388 -24.62 28.34 20.07
CA SER A 388 -25.03 27.15 19.34
C SER A 388 -24.91 25.88 20.20
N HIS A 389 -25.48 24.80 19.65
CA HIS A 389 -25.36 23.42 20.14
C HIS A 389 -25.52 23.20 21.65
N GLY A 390 -26.41 23.93 22.34
CA GLY A 390 -26.59 23.79 23.80
C GLY A 390 -25.63 24.64 24.64
N ASN A 391 -25.20 25.78 24.09
CA ASN A 391 -24.31 26.77 24.69
C ASN A 391 -22.84 26.29 24.82
N PHE A 392 -22.37 25.46 23.88
CA PHE A 392 -20.98 25.01 23.85
C PHE A 392 -20.10 25.83 22.92
N ASP A 393 -20.67 26.49 21.91
CA ASP A 393 -19.94 27.15 20.84
C ASP A 393 -20.67 28.36 20.27
N GLU A 394 -19.94 29.16 19.51
CA GLU A 394 -20.43 30.22 18.64
C GLU A 394 -20.22 29.81 17.18
N TYR A 395 -21.29 29.80 16.40
CA TYR A 395 -21.19 29.57 14.95
C TYR A 395 -20.89 30.91 14.25
N LEU A 396 -19.75 30.98 13.55
CA LEU A 396 -19.18 32.21 13.00
C LEU A 396 -18.65 32.00 11.59
N THR A 397 -18.41 33.11 10.90
CA THR A 397 -17.62 33.13 9.66
C THR A 397 -16.24 33.70 9.97
N GLU A 398 -15.17 32.97 9.68
CA GLU A 398 -13.81 33.49 9.77
C GLU A 398 -13.38 33.98 8.39
N LEU A 399 -13.04 35.27 8.25
CA LEU A 399 -12.61 35.89 6.99
C LEU A 399 -11.11 35.66 6.75
N SER A 400 -10.33 35.81 7.80
CA SER A 400 -8.89 35.54 7.89
C SER A 400 -8.57 35.06 9.31
N PRO A 401 -7.39 34.45 9.58
CA PRO A 401 -7.11 33.85 10.88
C PRO A 401 -7.39 34.80 12.07
N ALA A 402 -8.31 34.40 12.96
CA ALA A 402 -8.84 35.15 14.09
C ALA A 402 -9.68 36.41 13.77
N GLU A 403 -10.10 36.60 12.53
CA GLU A 403 -11.01 37.67 12.10
C GLU A 403 -12.42 37.10 11.87
N TYR A 404 -13.30 37.30 12.86
CA TYR A 404 -14.63 36.71 12.88
C TYR A 404 -15.73 37.72 12.57
N VAL A 405 -16.72 37.27 11.83
CA VAL A 405 -17.99 37.96 11.58
C VAL A 405 -19.16 37.00 11.78
N GLY A 406 -20.38 37.52 11.75
CA GLY A 406 -21.57 36.71 11.94
C GLY A 406 -21.75 35.62 10.89
N PRO A 407 -22.50 34.55 11.20
CA PRO A 407 -22.72 33.42 10.30
C PRO A 407 -23.50 33.80 9.03
N GLU A 408 -24.26 34.89 9.05
CA GLU A 408 -24.99 35.42 7.90
C GLU A 408 -24.06 35.73 6.72
N ALA A 409 -22.81 36.11 6.99
CA ALA A 409 -21.83 36.38 5.94
C ALA A 409 -21.55 35.13 5.08
N TRP A 410 -21.42 33.96 5.73
CA TRP A 410 -21.23 32.68 5.04
C TRP A 410 -22.47 32.26 4.25
N GLU A 411 -23.66 32.45 4.82
CA GLU A 411 -24.92 32.09 4.16
C GLU A 411 -25.19 32.94 2.91
N MET A 412 -24.84 34.22 2.96
CA MET A 412 -25.02 35.17 1.85
C MET A 412 -23.86 35.11 0.84
N GLY A 413 -22.70 34.58 1.21
CA GLY A 413 -21.50 34.56 0.37
C GLY A 413 -20.83 35.94 0.23
N GLU A 414 -21.19 36.90 1.08
CA GLU A 414 -20.68 38.27 1.09
C GLU A 414 -20.63 38.87 2.49
N TYR A 415 -19.76 39.87 2.69
CA TYR A 415 -19.71 40.68 3.90
C TYR A 415 -19.48 42.15 3.51
N ASN A 416 -20.29 43.07 4.03
CA ASN A 416 -20.28 44.50 3.65
C ASN A 416 -20.37 44.74 2.13
N GLU A 417 -21.29 44.05 1.45
CA GLU A 417 -21.50 44.15 -0.02
C GLU A 417 -20.26 43.76 -0.86
N GLN A 418 -19.31 43.03 -0.27
CA GLN A 418 -18.15 42.46 -0.95
C GLN A 418 -18.19 40.95 -0.87
N PRO A 419 -17.79 40.22 -1.94
CA PRO A 419 -17.69 38.77 -1.89
C PRO A 419 -16.68 38.34 -0.81
N LEU A 420 -16.94 37.21 -0.17
CA LEU A 420 -16.02 36.67 0.83
C LEU A 420 -14.63 36.40 0.21
N PRO A 421 -13.54 36.61 0.96
CA PRO A 421 -12.20 36.26 0.50
C PRO A 421 -12.07 34.73 0.32
N GLU A 422 -11.12 34.29 -0.50
CA GLU A 422 -10.84 32.85 -0.70
C GLU A 422 -10.42 32.14 0.59
N THR A 423 -9.91 32.88 1.57
CA THR A 423 -9.55 32.39 2.91
C THR A 423 -10.75 32.20 3.83
N ALA A 424 -11.94 32.68 3.44
CA ALA A 424 -13.10 32.62 4.29
C ALA A 424 -13.61 31.20 4.49
N ARG A 425 -14.07 30.90 5.70
CA ARG A 425 -14.64 29.61 6.07
C ARG A 425 -15.69 29.74 7.17
N SER A 426 -16.54 28.74 7.23
CA SER A 426 -17.48 28.55 8.34
C SER A 426 -16.74 27.88 9.50
N ILE A 427 -17.00 28.35 10.72
CA ILE A 427 -16.39 27.79 11.93
C ILE A 427 -17.39 27.66 13.08
N SER A 428 -17.13 26.69 13.97
CA SER A 428 -17.71 26.70 15.31
C SER A 428 -16.60 26.96 16.33
N ARG A 429 -16.68 28.10 17.01
CA ARG A 429 -15.73 28.47 18.07
C ARG A 429 -16.24 28.00 19.42
N TYR A 430 -15.70 26.89 19.91
CA TYR A 430 -16.10 26.29 21.18
C TYR A 430 -15.58 27.09 22.37
N ILE A 431 -16.50 27.38 23.29
CA ILE A 431 -16.23 28.14 24.51
C ILE A 431 -16.07 27.25 25.75
N LYS A 432 -16.44 25.96 25.65
CA LYS A 432 -16.25 24.93 26.69
C LYS A 432 -16.61 23.54 26.16
N GLY A 433 -16.45 22.54 27.02
CA GLY A 433 -16.94 21.17 26.81
C GLY A 433 -15.82 20.19 26.51
N ALA A 434 -16.20 18.91 26.34
CA ALA A 434 -15.25 17.85 26.07
C ALA A 434 -15.56 17.10 24.77
N PHE A 435 -14.50 16.84 24.02
CA PHE A 435 -14.50 16.02 22.80
C PHE A 435 -13.91 14.65 23.12
N VAL A 436 -14.39 13.61 22.46
CA VAL A 436 -13.79 12.27 22.57
C VAL A 436 -13.50 11.67 21.21
N PHE A 437 -12.37 10.99 21.12
CA PHE A 437 -11.89 10.35 19.90
C PHE A 437 -11.79 8.86 20.16
N PHE A 438 -12.62 8.11 19.47
CA PHE A 438 -12.61 6.65 19.47
C PHE A 438 -12.30 6.14 18.07
N SER A 439 -11.70 4.96 18.01
CA SER A 439 -11.60 4.23 16.75
C SER A 439 -12.98 4.02 16.12
N LYS A 440 -13.12 4.13 14.79
CA LYS A 440 -14.43 3.97 14.12
C LYS A 440 -15.15 2.65 14.40
N ALA A 441 -14.40 1.55 14.52
CA ALA A 441 -14.97 0.25 14.86
C ALA A 441 -15.09 0.01 16.38
N SER A 442 -14.87 1.04 17.21
CA SER A 442 -15.04 0.94 18.66
C SER A 442 -16.47 0.53 19.00
N LYS A 443 -16.61 -0.14 20.14
CA LYS A 443 -17.92 -0.52 20.68
C LYS A 443 -18.73 0.68 21.12
N TYR A 444 -18.05 1.78 21.47
CA TYR A 444 -18.67 3.05 21.78
C TYR A 444 -19.42 3.62 20.57
N ASN A 445 -18.79 3.61 19.37
CA ASN A 445 -19.44 4.08 18.14
C ASN A 445 -20.63 3.19 17.72
N ALA A 446 -20.59 1.90 18.04
CA ALA A 446 -21.64 0.94 17.68
C ALA A 446 -22.91 1.04 18.55
N THR A 447 -22.93 1.89 19.57
CA THR A 447 -24.03 2.02 20.52
C THR A 447 -24.77 3.34 20.28
N SER A 448 -26.04 3.32 19.92
CA SER A 448 -26.78 4.54 19.52
C SER A 448 -26.96 5.59 20.63
N SER A 449 -26.88 5.19 21.90
CA SER A 449 -27.01 6.09 23.06
C SER A 449 -25.74 6.88 23.42
N THR A 450 -24.63 6.68 22.72
CA THR A 450 -23.36 7.39 22.99
C THR A 450 -23.31 8.81 22.42
N TYR A 451 -24.31 9.17 21.62
CA TYR A 451 -24.50 10.52 21.07
C TYR A 451 -25.07 11.53 22.09
N ASP A 452 -25.33 11.11 23.33
CA ASP A 452 -25.87 11.94 24.43
C ASP A 452 -24.79 12.75 25.20
N ALA A 453 -23.59 12.87 24.64
CA ALA A 453 -22.49 13.70 25.15
C ALA A 453 -22.06 13.45 26.61
N TRP A 454 -22.01 12.18 27.04
CA TRP A 454 -21.64 11.78 28.41
C TRP A 454 -20.24 12.22 28.85
N GLN A 455 -19.36 12.54 27.91
CA GLN A 455 -18.00 13.01 28.18
C GLN A 455 -17.94 14.35 28.94
N ASN A 456 -19.03 15.12 28.96
CA ASN A 456 -19.11 16.38 29.72
C ASN A 456 -19.34 16.18 31.23
N GLN A 457 -19.54 14.95 31.71
CA GLN A 457 -19.67 14.66 33.15
C GLN A 457 -18.33 14.72 33.91
N GLY A 458 -17.26 15.13 33.24
CA GLY A 458 -15.89 15.12 33.73
C GLY A 458 -15.18 13.81 33.41
N GLU A 459 -13.86 13.90 33.22
CA GLU A 459 -13.00 12.80 32.81
C GLU A 459 -13.16 11.54 33.68
N GLU A 460 -13.10 11.67 35.00
CA GLU A 460 -13.15 10.50 35.90
C GLU A 460 -14.49 9.76 35.82
N ASN A 461 -15.59 10.49 35.68
CA ASN A 461 -16.92 9.91 35.56
C ASN A 461 -17.08 9.22 34.20
N PHE A 462 -16.62 9.87 33.14
CA PHE A 462 -16.62 9.28 31.80
C PHE A 462 -15.75 8.01 31.75
N ARG A 463 -14.55 8.04 32.34
CA ARG A 463 -13.67 6.87 32.46
C ARG A 463 -14.34 5.71 33.19
N LYS A 464 -15.02 5.98 34.32
CA LYS A 464 -15.78 4.95 35.06
C LYS A 464 -16.91 4.36 34.23
N LEU A 465 -17.60 5.18 33.44
CA LEU A 465 -18.66 4.75 32.54
C LEU A 465 -18.11 3.80 31.47
N ILE A 466 -17.05 4.20 30.77
CA ILE A 466 -16.40 3.37 29.74
C ILE A 466 -15.87 2.07 30.33
N LYS A 467 -15.24 2.12 31.52
CA LYS A 467 -14.77 0.91 32.21
C LYS A 467 -15.90 -0.08 32.47
N ARG A 468 -17.03 0.39 32.99
CA ARG A 468 -18.22 -0.44 33.25
C ARG A 468 -18.78 -1.05 31.97
N ALA A 469 -18.79 -0.27 30.88
CA ALA A 469 -19.20 -0.77 29.58
C ALA A 469 -18.26 -1.89 29.09
N ALA A 470 -16.95 -1.68 29.11
CA ALA A 470 -15.95 -2.68 28.73
C ALA A 470 -16.08 -3.98 29.53
N GLU A 471 -16.20 -3.88 30.86
CA GLU A 471 -16.40 -5.03 31.75
C GLU A 471 -17.71 -5.78 31.48
N HIS A 472 -18.79 -5.06 31.18
CA HIS A 472 -20.08 -5.65 30.83
C HIS A 472 -19.98 -6.46 29.53
N PHE A 473 -19.37 -5.89 28.49
CA PHE A 473 -19.18 -6.56 27.21
C PHE A 473 -18.26 -7.77 27.32
N ARG A 474 -17.22 -7.71 28.16
CA ARG A 474 -16.32 -8.86 28.39
C ARG A 474 -17.06 -10.06 28.98
N LYS A 475 -18.07 -9.83 29.83
CA LYS A 475 -18.90 -10.90 30.44
C LYS A 475 -19.89 -11.55 29.47
N GLN A 476 -20.13 -10.94 28.31
CA GLN A 476 -21.05 -11.46 27.29
C GLN A 476 -20.35 -12.29 26.20
N LYS A 477 -19.02 -12.21 26.09
CA LYS A 477 -18.18 -13.11 25.28
C LYS A 477 -17.91 -14.38 26.07
#